data_AF-A0A1F9MVQ1-F1
#
_entry.id   AF-A0A1F9MVQ1-F1
#
_cell.length_a   1.000
_cell.length_b   1.000
_cell.length_c   1.000
_cell.angle_alpha   90.00
_cell.angle_beta   90.00
_cell.angle_gamma   90.00
#
_symmetry.space_group_name_H-M   'P 1'
#
loop_
_entity.id
_entity.type
_entity.pdbx_description
1 polymer ?
#
loop_
_entity_poly.entity_id
_entity_poly.type
_entity_poly.pdbx_seq_one_letter_code
_entity_poly.pdbx_strand_id
1 'polypeptide(L)'
;MSEIVSGLSASAKTIRERGGSVILVRMPESPAFNETAESFFPQEECWDRLLKEGDVPGVHYQDHPDMLGFFYPDGTHVAGFHAVTLTEAIGKHLLDVRSAEQTSRRSQGW
;
A
#
# COMPACT_ATOMS: atom_id res chain seq x y z
N MET A 1 -10.18 -11.23 -8.99
CA MET A 1 -9.18 -10.17 -9.27
C MET A 1 -9.72 -9.05 -10.16
N SER A 2 -10.21 -9.31 -11.37
CA SER A 2 -10.72 -8.26 -12.29
C SER A 2 -11.76 -7.32 -11.65
N GLU A 3 -12.74 -7.87 -10.94
CA GLU A 3 -13.76 -7.06 -10.24
C GLU A 3 -13.17 -6.18 -9.14
N ILE A 4 -12.16 -6.67 -8.41
CA ILE A 4 -11.47 -5.93 -7.34
C ILE A 4 -10.71 -4.75 -7.94
N VAL A 5 -9.94 -4.98 -9.00
CA VAL A 5 -9.20 -3.94 -9.73
C VAL A 5 -10.16 -2.89 -10.29
N SER A 6 -11.28 -3.31 -10.89
CA SER A 6 -12.28 -2.39 -11.43
C SER A 6 -12.90 -1.52 -10.32
N GLY A 7 -13.27 -2.12 -9.18
CA GLY A 7 -13.80 -1.41 -8.02
C GLY A 7 -12.80 -0.42 -7.42
N LEU A 8 -11.53 -0.81 -7.31
CA LEU A 8 -10.43 0.05 -6.89
C LEU A 8 -10.27 1.24 -7.84
N SER A 9 -10.21 0.99 -9.15
CA SER A 9 -10.06 2.03 -10.18
C SER A 9 -11.19 3.06 -10.13
N ALA A 10 -12.44 2.59 -10.01
CA ALA A 10 -13.61 3.44 -9.92
C ALA A 10 -13.61 4.30 -8.64
N SER A 11 -13.21 3.71 -7.52
CA SER A 11 -13.08 4.41 -6.24
C SER A 11 -11.97 5.46 -6.28
N ALA A 12 -10.80 5.08 -6.81
CA ALA A 12 -9.65 5.97 -6.95
C ALA A 12 -9.97 7.16 -7.86
N LYS A 13 -10.64 6.90 -8.99
CA LYS A 13 -11.16 7.96 -9.88
C LYS A 13 -12.08 8.93 -9.14
N THR A 14 -13.06 8.42 -8.39
CA THR A 14 -14.01 9.25 -7.64
C THR A 14 -13.30 10.14 -6.60
N ILE A 15 -12.29 9.61 -5.90
CA ILE A 15 -11.50 10.38 -4.92
C ILE A 15 -10.68 11.46 -5.63
N ARG A 16 -10.04 11.14 -6.76
CA ARG A 16 -9.24 12.08 -7.54
C ARG A 16 -10.07 13.21 -8.14
N GLU A 17 -11.27 12.92 -8.63
CA GLU A 17 -12.22 13.94 -9.14
C GLU A 17 -12.65 14.93 -8.06
N ARG A 18 -12.59 14.54 -6.78
CA ARG A 18 -12.85 15.41 -5.62
C ARG A 18 -11.60 16.12 -5.10
N GLY A 19 -10.46 16.02 -5.80
CA GLY A 19 -9.19 16.64 -5.43
C GLY A 19 -8.34 15.83 -4.44
N GLY A 20 -8.74 14.59 -4.13
CA GLY A 20 -7.97 13.69 -3.27
C GLY A 20 -6.83 12.97 -4.00
N SER A 21 -5.92 12.37 -3.23
CA SER A 21 -4.90 11.43 -3.72
C SER A 21 -5.16 10.06 -3.11
N VAL A 22 -4.79 9.00 -3.83
CA VAL A 22 -4.98 7.62 -3.39
C VAL A 22 -3.65 6.90 -3.49
N ILE A 23 -3.19 6.35 -2.36
CA ILE A 23 -2.01 5.51 -2.26
C ILE A 23 -2.47 4.24 -1.53
N LEU A 24 -2.18 3.07 -2.09
CA LEU A 24 -2.43 1.79 -1.41
C LEU A 24 -1.33 1.48 -0.40
N VAL A 25 -1.69 0.84 0.70
CA VAL A 25 -0.71 0.39 1.71
C VAL A 25 -0.91 -1.10 1.95
N ARG A 26 0.12 -1.91 1.71
CA ARG A 26 0.15 -3.29 2.19
C ARG A 26 0.70 -3.27 3.61
N MET A 27 -0.17 -3.56 4.57
CA MET A 27 0.17 -3.61 5.99
C MET A 27 1.13 -4.78 6.29
N PRO A 28 2.03 -4.62 7.27
CA PRO A 28 2.89 -5.70 7.71
C PRO A 28 2.12 -6.80 8.42
N GLU A 29 2.59 -8.02 8.23
CA GLU A 29 2.07 -9.24 8.82
C GLU A 29 3.22 -10.14 9.28
N SER A 30 2.89 -11.20 10.02
CA SER A 30 3.90 -12.15 10.48
C SER A 30 4.52 -12.93 9.31
N PRO A 31 5.81 -13.32 9.39
CA PRO A 31 6.45 -14.09 8.32
C PRO A 31 5.72 -15.39 7.95
N ALA A 32 5.21 -16.12 8.96
CA ALA A 32 4.47 -17.37 8.74
C ALA A 32 3.14 -17.13 8.01
N PHE A 33 2.47 -16.01 8.28
CA PHE A 33 1.24 -15.65 7.57
C PHE A 33 1.57 -15.21 6.14
N ASN A 34 2.63 -14.41 5.94
CA ASN A 34 3.04 -13.99 4.61
C ASN A 34 3.39 -15.18 3.70
N GLU A 35 4.09 -16.19 4.20
CA GLU A 35 4.39 -17.41 3.44
C GLU A 35 3.11 -18.10 2.97
N THR A 36 2.10 -18.18 3.85
CA THR A 36 0.79 -18.75 3.50
C THR A 36 0.06 -17.86 2.49
N ALA A 37 0.03 -16.54 2.73
CA ALA A 37 -0.63 -15.58 1.87
C ALA A 37 -0.04 -15.61 0.45
N GLU A 38 1.28 -15.66 0.32
CA GLU A 38 1.98 -15.70 -0.97
C GLU A 38 1.65 -16.97 -1.76
N SER A 39 1.41 -18.10 -1.08
CA SER A 39 0.99 -19.33 -1.74
C SER A 39 -0.42 -19.27 -2.34
N PHE A 40 -1.31 -18.44 -1.81
CA PHE A 40 -2.70 -18.29 -2.29
C PHE A 40 -2.90 -17.03 -3.15
N PHE A 41 -2.13 -15.99 -2.86
CA PHE A 41 -2.24 -14.65 -3.42
C PHE A 41 -0.84 -14.12 -3.75
N PRO A 42 -0.15 -14.71 -4.76
CA PRO A 42 1.17 -14.24 -5.16
C PRO A 42 1.17 -12.75 -5.46
N GLN A 43 2.23 -12.04 -5.08
CA GLN A 43 2.33 -10.59 -5.20
C GLN A 43 2.12 -10.14 -6.67
N GLU A 44 2.75 -10.82 -7.62
CA GLU A 44 2.66 -10.54 -9.05
C GLU A 44 1.26 -10.75 -9.63
N GLU A 45 0.47 -11.65 -9.03
CA GLU A 45 -0.90 -11.95 -9.45
C GLU A 45 -1.94 -11.10 -8.71
N CYS A 46 -1.54 -10.41 -7.64
CA CYS A 46 -2.43 -9.64 -6.78
C CYS A 46 -1.99 -8.19 -6.62
N TRP A 47 -0.99 -7.93 -5.78
CA TRP A 47 -0.54 -6.59 -5.43
C TRP A 47 -0.08 -5.79 -6.65
N ASP A 48 0.76 -6.37 -7.50
CA ASP A 48 1.30 -5.67 -8.67
C ASP A 48 0.19 -5.32 -9.67
N ARG A 49 -0.81 -6.18 -9.79
CA ARG A 49 -2.01 -5.92 -10.62
C ARG A 49 -2.86 -4.79 -10.05
N LEU A 50 -3.05 -4.73 -8.73
CA LEU A 50 -3.77 -3.63 -8.09
C LEU A 50 -3.11 -2.28 -8.38
N LEU A 51 -1.78 -2.21 -8.30
CA LEU A 51 -1.05 -0.97 -8.59
C LEU A 51 -1.13 -0.61 -10.08
N LYS A 52 -0.80 -1.57 -10.95
CA LYS A 52 -0.69 -1.35 -12.40
C LYS A 52 -2.04 -1.13 -13.07
N GLU A 53 -2.99 -2.03 -12.86
CA GLU A 53 -4.30 -1.96 -13.51
C GLU A 53 -5.23 -0.97 -12.79
N GLY A 54 -5.05 -0.78 -11.49
CA GLY A 54 -5.77 0.22 -10.69
C GLY A 54 -5.33 1.67 -10.93
N ASP A 55 -4.18 1.86 -11.59
CA ASP A 55 -3.53 3.16 -11.77
C ASP A 55 -3.42 3.92 -10.44
N VAL A 56 -2.91 3.23 -9.42
CA VAL A 56 -2.69 3.78 -8.07
C VAL A 56 -1.29 3.41 -7.59
N PRO A 57 -0.53 4.37 -7.03
CA PRO A 57 0.73 4.03 -6.37
C PRO A 57 0.48 3.24 -5.08
N GLY A 58 1.52 2.59 -4.57
CA GLY A 58 1.44 1.86 -3.33
C GLY A 58 2.72 1.86 -2.51
N VAL A 59 2.58 1.55 -1.23
CA VAL A 59 3.65 1.32 -0.26
C VAL A 59 3.50 -0.11 0.24
N HIS A 60 4.51 -0.96 -0.02
CA HIS A 60 4.54 -2.34 0.46
C HIS A 60 5.48 -2.44 1.65
N TYR A 61 5.01 -3.00 2.77
CA TYR A 61 5.82 -3.07 4.00
C TYR A 61 7.16 -3.80 3.81
N GLN A 62 7.24 -4.78 2.90
CA GLN A 62 8.45 -5.56 2.66
C GLN A 62 9.58 -4.74 2.00
N ASP A 63 9.25 -3.63 1.35
CA ASP A 63 10.25 -2.73 0.74
C ASP A 63 10.93 -1.83 1.79
N HIS A 64 10.43 -1.85 3.03
CA HIS A 64 10.75 -0.86 4.06
C HIS A 64 11.19 -1.53 5.37
N PRO A 65 12.51 -1.56 5.67
CA PRO A 65 13.02 -2.20 6.89
C PRO A 65 12.44 -1.66 8.21
N ASP A 66 12.00 -0.40 8.23
CA ASP A 66 11.36 0.26 9.37
C ASP A 66 9.88 -0.12 9.57
N MET A 67 9.31 -0.94 8.68
CA MET A 67 7.97 -1.52 8.78
C MET A 67 7.98 -3.02 9.13
N LEU A 68 9.13 -3.57 9.50
CA LEU A 68 9.31 -4.99 9.84
C LEU A 68 9.53 -5.20 11.35
N GLY A 69 9.37 -6.46 11.79
CA GLY A 69 9.78 -6.88 13.14
C GLY A 69 8.80 -6.55 14.27
N PHE A 70 7.55 -6.23 13.97
CA PHE A 70 6.51 -6.03 14.99
C PHE A 70 6.02 -7.34 15.61
N PHE A 71 5.34 -7.24 16.75
CA PHE A 71 4.54 -8.33 17.30
C PHE A 71 3.15 -8.38 16.66
N TYR A 72 2.68 -9.59 16.29
CA TYR A 72 1.41 -9.83 15.61
C TYR A 72 0.55 -10.82 16.41
N PRO A 73 -0.44 -10.37 17.22
CA PRO A 73 -1.22 -11.26 18.08
C PRO A 73 -2.00 -12.35 17.35
N ASP A 74 -2.42 -12.06 16.12
CA ASP A 74 -3.21 -12.95 15.24
C ASP A 74 -2.50 -13.25 13.90
N GLY A 75 -1.24 -12.84 13.79
CA GLY A 75 -0.43 -13.02 12.58
C GLY A 75 -0.66 -11.99 11.46
N THR A 76 -1.72 -11.19 11.48
CA THR A 76 -2.07 -10.23 10.41
C THR A 76 -2.20 -8.78 10.88
N HIS A 77 -2.47 -8.55 12.16
CA HIS A 77 -2.52 -7.22 12.75
C HIS A 77 -1.29 -6.99 13.64
N VAL A 78 -0.69 -5.81 13.48
CA VAL A 78 0.34 -5.33 14.40
C VAL A 78 -0.29 -5.03 15.77
N ALA A 79 0.36 -5.46 16.85
CA ALA A 79 -0.10 -5.21 18.20
C ALA A 79 -0.23 -3.71 18.49
N GLY A 80 -1.27 -3.34 19.23
CA GLY A 80 -1.60 -1.93 19.48
C GLY A 80 -0.49 -1.09 20.12
N PHE A 81 0.41 -1.71 20.90
CA PHE A 81 1.55 -1.01 21.49
C PHE A 81 2.62 -0.58 20.48
N HIS A 82 2.57 -1.07 19.23
CA HIS A 82 3.41 -0.62 18.12
C HIS A 82 2.73 0.41 17.21
N ALA A 83 1.47 0.79 17.47
CA ALA A 83 0.68 1.62 16.56
C ALA A 83 1.34 2.96 16.22
N VAL A 84 1.98 3.61 17.18
CA VAL A 84 2.70 4.88 16.96
C VAL A 84 3.88 4.66 16.01
N THR A 85 4.75 3.69 16.29
CA THR A 85 5.92 3.38 15.46
C THR A 85 5.52 2.98 14.04
N LEU A 86 4.49 2.16 13.89
CA LEU A 86 3.98 1.77 12.57
C LEU A 86 3.42 2.97 11.80
N THR A 87 2.68 3.85 12.48
CA THR A 87 2.09 5.05 11.86
C THR A 87 3.17 6.03 11.39
N GLU A 88 4.23 6.22 12.17
CA GLU A 88 5.37 7.04 11.79
C GLU A 88 6.08 6.49 10.55
N ALA A 89 6.33 5.17 10.51
CA ALA A 89 6.96 4.51 9.37
C ALA A 89 6.09 4.61 8.10
N ILE A 90 4.79 4.30 8.19
CA ILE A 90 3.85 4.44 7.05
C ILE A 90 3.79 5.89 6.60
N GLY A 91 3.66 6.83 7.54
CA GLY A 91 3.54 8.26 7.24
C GLY A 91 4.73 8.78 6.45
N LYS A 92 5.94 8.41 6.83
CA LYS A 92 7.17 8.73 6.10
C LYS A 92 7.10 8.29 4.63
N HIS A 93 6.80 7.01 4.37
CA HIS A 93 6.79 6.47 3.01
C HIS A 93 5.62 6.98 2.15
N LEU A 94 4.47 7.26 2.76
CA LEU A 94 3.36 7.93 2.08
C LEU A 94 3.73 9.35 1.62
N LEU A 95 4.48 10.09 2.43
CA LEU A 95 4.96 11.43 2.08
C LEU A 95 5.97 11.37 0.93
N ASP A 96 6.83 10.36 0.90
CA ASP A 96 7.80 10.15 -0.17
C ASP A 96 7.10 9.86 -1.51
N VAL A 97 6.14 8.91 -1.52
CA VAL A 97 5.33 8.59 -2.71
C VAL A 97 4.58 9.83 -3.21
N ARG A 98 3.91 10.56 -2.31
CA ARG A 98 3.17 11.78 -2.67
C ARG A 98 4.08 12.84 -3.31
N SER A 99 5.30 13.00 -2.78
CA SER A 99 6.26 13.98 -3.29
C SER A 99 6.75 13.62 -4.69
N ALA A 100 6.93 12.32 -4.97
CA ALA A 100 7.26 11.81 -6.30
C ALA A 100 6.12 12.05 -7.30
N GLU A 101 4.87 11.77 -6.93
CA GLU A 101 3.70 12.03 -7.78
C GLU A 101 3.53 13.52 -8.11
N GLN A 102 3.69 14.40 -7.11
CA GLN A 102 3.61 15.85 -7.32
C GLN A 102 4.72 16.36 -8.26
N THR A 103 5.92 15.82 -8.13
CA THR A 103 7.05 16.16 -9.01
C THR A 103 6.79 15.71 -10.44
N SER A 104 6.30 14.48 -10.63
CA SER A 104 5.88 13.95 -11.93
C SER A 104 4.82 14.84 -12.58
N ARG A 105 3.76 15.20 -11.85
CA ARG A 105 2.67 16.08 -12.36
C ARG A 105 3.18 17.47 -12.78
N ARG A 106 4.10 18.06 -12.02
CA ARG A 106 4.71 19.36 -12.36
C ARG A 106 5.60 19.28 -13.60
N SER A 107 6.34 18.18 -13.76
CA SER A 107 7.18 17.97 -14.94
C SER A 107 6.38 17.77 -16.24
N GLN A 108 5.12 17.32 -16.13
CA GLN A 108 4.20 17.12 -17.26
C GLN A 108 3.39 18.38 -17.64
N GLY A 109 3.73 19.55 -17.11
CA GLY A 109 3.25 20.85 -17.60
C GLY A 109 1.81 21.22 -17.19
N TRP A 110 1.63 21.51 -15.89
CA TRP A 110 0.53 22.32 -15.36
C TRP A 110 1.09 23.51 -14.60
#